data_AF-A0A933U985-F1
#
_entry.id   AF-A0A933U985-F1
#
_cell.length_a   1.000
_cell.length_b   1.000
_cell.length_c   1.000
_cell.angle_alpha   90.00
_cell.angle_beta   90.00
_cell.angle_gamma   90.00
#
_symmetry.space_group_name_H-M   'P 1'
#
loop_
_entity.id
_entity.type
_entity.pdbx_description
1 polymer ?
#
loop_
_entity_poly.entity_id
_entity_poly.type
_entity_poly.pdbx_seq_one_letter_code
_entity_poly.pdbx_strand_id
1 'polypeptide(L)' 'MKLPQGERADLGTKLETYTLNPWHRDGRHKARIFASVLGLCWTHHLLYRLTP' A
#
# COMPACT_ATOMS: atom_id res chain seq x y z
N MET A 1 -2.64 -1.74 -17.81
CA MET A 1 -4.06 -1.36 -17.95
C MET A 1 -4.24 0.03 -17.36
N LYS A 2 -5.05 0.90 -17.99
CA LYS A 2 -5.49 2.16 -17.35
C LYS A 2 -6.70 1.85 -16.48
N LEU A 3 -6.61 2.15 -15.19
CA LEU A 3 -7.77 2.05 -14.30
C LEU A 3 -8.71 3.22 -14.63
N PRO A 4 -9.97 2.99 -15.01
CA PRO A 4 -10.90 4.09 -15.21
C PRO A 4 -11.03 4.87 -13.89
N GLN A 5 -10.81 6.19 -13.95
CA GLN A 5 -10.89 7.12 -12.81
C GLN A 5 -10.00 6.75 -11.61
N GLY A 6 -8.82 6.13 -11.87
CA GLY A 6 -7.89 5.75 -10.80
C GLY A 6 -7.44 6.92 -9.93
N GLU A 7 -7.39 8.14 -10.48
CA GLU A 7 -7.09 9.36 -9.73
C GLU A 7 -8.15 9.74 -8.69
N ARG A 8 -9.38 9.21 -8.82
CA ARG A 8 -10.50 9.45 -7.90
C ARG A 8 -10.70 8.30 -6.91
N ALA A 9 -9.87 7.26 -6.99
CA ALA A 9 -9.99 6.09 -6.12
C ALA A 9 -9.55 6.46 -4.69
N ASP A 10 -10.52 6.65 -3.80
CA ASP A 10 -10.27 6.76 -2.38
C ASP A 10 -10.01 5.37 -1.79
N LEU A 11 -8.78 5.16 -1.33
CA LEU A 11 -8.35 3.91 -0.71
C LEU A 11 -8.41 3.97 0.82
N GLY A 12 -8.70 5.14 1.40
CA GLY A 12 -8.70 5.38 2.85
C GLY A 12 -7.47 4.77 3.52
N THR A 13 -7.72 3.98 4.57
CA THR A 13 -6.67 3.27 5.32
C THR A 13 -6.36 1.87 4.76
N LYS A 14 -7.02 1.43 3.68
CA LYS A 14 -6.89 0.07 3.14
C LYS A 14 -5.49 -0.24 2.64
N LEU A 15 -4.78 0.77 2.12
CA LEU A 15 -3.38 0.63 1.74
C LEU A 15 -2.53 0.23 2.95
N GLU A 16 -2.71 0.90 4.08
CA GLU A 16 -1.86 0.77 5.26
C GLU A 16 -2.25 -0.44 6.12
N THR A 17 -3.55 -0.70 6.26
CA THR A 17 -4.10 -1.74 7.14
C THR A 17 -4.14 -3.11 6.49
N TYR A 18 -4.19 -3.17 5.15
CA TYR A 18 -4.33 -4.41 4.39
C TYR A 18 -3.25 -4.57 3.31
N THR A 19 -3.20 -3.69 2.31
CA THR A 19 -2.42 -3.92 1.08
C THR A 19 -0.91 -3.91 1.31
N LEU A 20 -0.41 -3.03 2.16
CA LEU A 20 1.00 -2.88 2.51
C LEU A 20 1.36 -3.57 3.83
N ASN A 21 0.38 -4.13 4.55
CA ASN A 21 0.56 -4.71 5.86
C ASN A 21 1.07 -6.17 5.77
N PRO A 22 2.34 -6.46 6.10
CA PRO A 22 2.88 -7.81 6.04
C PRO A 22 2.32 -8.73 7.13
N TRP A 23 1.75 -8.16 8.21
CA TRP A 23 1.14 -8.91 9.31
C TRP A 23 -0.34 -9.23 9.07
N HIS A 24 -0.98 -8.61 8.08
CA HIS A 24 -2.36 -8.94 7.75
C HIS A 24 -2.44 -10.33 7.11
N ARG A 25 -3.16 -11.26 7.72
CA ARG A 25 -3.26 -12.67 7.28
C ARG A 25 -3.56 -12.81 5.79
N ASP A 26 -4.57 -12.08 5.30
CA ASP A 26 -5.00 -12.13 3.90
C ASP A 26 -4.32 -11.06 3.02
N GLY A 27 -3.58 -10.12 3.62
CA GLY A 27 -2.94 -8.98 2.94
C GLY A 27 -1.45 -9.19 2.69
N ARG A 28 -0.81 -10.09 3.45
CA ARG A 28 0.62 -10.40 3.41
C ARG A 28 1.15 -10.69 2.02
N HIS A 29 0.39 -11.43 1.21
CA HIS A 29 0.80 -11.73 -0.17
C HIS A 29 0.83 -10.46 -1.03
N LYS A 30 -0.15 -9.57 -0.89
CA LYS A 30 -0.17 -8.27 -1.58
C LYS A 30 0.96 -7.38 -1.09
N ALA A 31 1.20 -7.32 0.23
CA ALA A 31 2.31 -6.55 0.80
C ALA A 31 3.67 -6.97 0.23
N ARG A 32 3.89 -8.27 0.04
CA ARG A 32 5.12 -8.81 -0.57
C ARG A 32 5.27 -8.36 -2.03
N ILE A 33 4.20 -8.43 -2.82
CA ILE A 33 4.22 -8.01 -4.23
C ILE A 33 4.46 -6.51 -4.35
N PHE A 34 3.77 -5.70 -3.53
CA PHE A 34 3.97 -4.24 -3.52
C PHE A 34 5.41 -3.86 -3.13
N ALA A 35 5.98 -4.52 -2.13
CA ALA A 35 7.37 -4.30 -1.76
C ALA A 35 8.34 -4.72 -2.90
N SER A 36 8.07 -5.84 -3.56
CA SER A 36 8.95 -6.36 -4.63
C SER A 36 8.86 -5.57 -5.94
N VAL A 37 7.69 -5.07 -6.31
CA VAL A 37 7.46 -4.42 -7.61
C VAL A 37 7.59 -2.91 -7.52
N LEU A 38 7.16 -2.31 -6.39
CA LEU A 38 7.09 -0.86 -6.22
C LEU A 38 8.06 -0.33 -5.15
N GLY A 39 8.76 -1.20 -4.41
CA GLY A 39 9.58 -0.78 -3.26
C GLY A 39 8.75 -0.21 -2.09
N LEU A 40 7.43 -0.39 -2.13
CA LEU A 40 6.51 0.12 -1.13
C LEU A 40 6.30 -0.93 -0.04
N CYS A 41 6.74 -0.61 1.17
CA CYS A 41 6.50 -1.41 2.36
C CYS A 41 5.82 -0.54 3.42
N TRP A 42 5.12 -1.17 4.37
CA TRP A 42 4.45 -0.50 5.50
C TRP A 42 5.34 0.56 6.17
N THR A 43 6.63 0.25 6.38
CA THR A 43 7.61 1.17 6.98
C THR A 43 7.91 2.40 6.11
N HIS A 44 7.93 2.25 4.79
CA HIS A 44 8.22 3.36 3.88
C HIS A 44 7.09 4.40 3.91
N HIS A 45 5.84 3.93 3.97
CA HIS A 45 4.66 4.79 4.01
C HIS A 45 4.57 5.63 5.29
N LEU A 46 5.02 5.09 6.44
CA LEU A 46 5.12 5.85 7.69
C LEU A 46 6.17 6.97 7.62
N LEU A 47 7.26 6.76 6.87
CA LEU A 47 8.30 7.78 6.69
C LEU A 47 7.81 8.95 5.83
N TYR A 48 7.07 8.69 4.74
CA TYR A 48 6.52 9.76 3.88
C TYR A 48 5.39 10.57 4.54
N ARG A 49 4.70 10.03 5.54
CA ARG A 49 3.71 10.78 6.34
C ARG A 49 4.34 11.66 7.43
N LEU A 50 5.60 11.43 7.80
CA LEU A 50 6.30 12.15 8.88
C LEU A 50 7.23 13.27 8.38
N THR A 51 7.45 13.37 7.07
CA THR A 51 8.09 14.54 6.45
C THR A 51 7.01 15.62 6.19
N PRO A 52 7.14 16.82 6.79
CA PRO A 52 6.22 17.93 6.56
C PRO A 52 6.28 18.49 5.13
#